data_AF-A0A3N5Q6I7-F1
#
_entry.id   AF-A0A3N5Q6I7-F1
#
_cell.length_a   1.000
_cell.length_b   1.000
_cell.length_c   1.000
_cell.angle_alpha   90.00
_cell.angle_beta   90.00
_cell.angle_gamma   90.00
#
_symmetry.space_group_name_H-M   'P 1'
#
loop_
_entity.id
_entity.type
_entity.pdbx_description
1 polymer ?
#
loop_
_entity_poly.entity_id
_entity_poly.type
_entity_poly.pdbx_seq_one_letter_code
_entity_poly.pdbx_strand_id
1 'polypeptide(L)'
;MACLSVSLLGGCVQPPPTKTLTIDQIISQHNANAAKIPKLRANPQVQVSLKRTDNLLPFNYTFDTATLLLGKEGCPPFGPYNFVLTGKEAGRDIFRLGSNVEQNAYYMWFQAGSNAGLWRGRLSLAGAPGVTIPLDPNQLVAALAVTPLPSDLTSL
;
A
#
# COMPACT_ATOMS: atom_id res chain seq x y z
N MET A 1 53.76 29.38 8.70
CA MET A 1 53.33 29.32 7.28
C MET A 1 52.54 28.04 7.13
N ALA A 2 51.21 28.18 7.02
CA ALA A 2 50.27 27.08 7.19
C ALA A 2 50.12 26.27 5.89
N CYS A 3 50.34 24.95 5.96
CA CYS A 3 49.91 24.01 4.93
C CYS A 3 48.39 23.87 5.01
N LEU A 4 47.69 24.34 3.99
CA LEU A 4 46.27 24.10 3.79
C LEU A 4 46.04 22.61 3.48
N SER A 5 45.45 21.91 4.44
CA SER A 5 44.90 20.56 4.30
C SER A 5 43.65 20.60 3.41
N VAL A 6 43.75 20.05 2.20
CA VAL A 6 42.60 19.78 1.33
C VAL A 6 41.78 18.67 1.98
N SER A 7 40.64 19.06 2.54
CA SER A 7 39.67 18.14 3.12
C SER A 7 39.03 17.31 2.01
N LEU A 8 39.23 15.99 2.08
CA LEU A 8 38.51 14.98 1.31
C LEU A 8 37.00 15.11 1.59
N LEU A 9 36.29 15.81 0.70
CA LEU A 9 34.84 15.69 0.60
C LEU A 9 34.53 14.30 0.05
N GLY A 10 34.21 13.37 0.96
CA GLY A 10 33.74 12.02 0.67
C GLY A 10 32.33 11.99 0.07
N GLY A 11 32.13 12.66 -1.07
CA GLY A 11 30.98 12.46 -1.94
C GLY A 11 31.27 11.29 -2.89
N CYS A 12 30.32 10.36 -3.03
CA CYS A 12 30.45 9.23 -3.94
C CYS A 12 30.82 9.72 -5.36
N VAL A 13 32.04 9.42 -5.82
CA VAL A 13 32.47 9.60 -7.21
C VAL A 13 31.91 8.44 -8.04
N GLN A 14 30.59 8.32 -8.10
CA GLN A 14 30.00 7.57 -9.20
C GLN A 14 29.74 8.56 -10.33
N PRO A 15 30.37 8.40 -11.50
CA PRO A 15 30.01 9.21 -12.66
C PRO A 15 28.50 9.06 -12.88
N PRO A 16 27.78 10.15 -13.23
CA PRO A 16 26.36 10.07 -13.51
C PRO A 16 26.15 8.99 -14.57
N PRO A 17 25.16 8.10 -14.40
CA PRO A 17 24.96 6.98 -15.30
C PRO A 17 24.80 7.50 -16.73
N THR A 18 25.76 7.15 -17.60
CA THR A 18 25.87 7.63 -18.99
C THR A 18 24.87 6.95 -19.93
N LYS A 19 23.98 6.13 -19.37
CA LYS A 19 23.06 5.29 -20.14
C LYS A 19 21.74 6.04 -20.29
N THR A 20 21.58 6.71 -21.43
CA THR A 20 20.26 7.19 -21.88
C THR A 20 19.43 5.98 -22.28
N LEU A 21 18.30 5.79 -21.62
CA LEU A 21 17.31 4.78 -21.96
C LEU A 21 16.14 5.47 -22.68
N THR A 22 15.59 4.82 -23.70
CA THR A 22 14.33 5.27 -24.29
C THR A 22 13.18 5.04 -23.30
N ILE A 23 12.08 5.76 -23.47
CA ILE A 23 10.85 5.57 -22.67
C ILE A 23 10.39 4.10 -22.76
N ASP A 24 10.41 3.52 -23.97
CA ASP A 24 10.03 2.11 -24.19
C ASP A 24 10.93 1.13 -23.42
N GLN A 25 12.24 1.42 -23.35
CA GLN A 25 13.17 0.61 -22.58
C GLN A 25 12.89 0.71 -21.07
N ILE A 26 12.52 1.90 -20.59
CA ILE A 26 12.13 2.10 -19.19
C ILE A 26 10.84 1.34 -18.88
N ILE A 27 9.80 1.48 -19.71
CA ILE A 27 8.51 0.80 -19.54
C ILE A 27 8.70 -0.72 -19.59
N SER A 28 9.44 -1.23 -20.57
CA SER A 28 9.72 -2.66 -20.72
C SER A 28 10.48 -3.23 -19.52
N GLN A 29 11.54 -2.54 -19.08
CA GLN A 29 12.32 -2.98 -17.93
C GLN A 29 11.53 -2.91 -16.62
N HIS A 30 10.71 -1.87 -16.44
CA HIS A 30 9.77 -1.75 -15.33
C HIS A 30 8.77 -2.90 -15.34
N ASN A 31 8.08 -3.13 -16.45
CA ASN A 31 7.07 -4.18 -16.58
C ASN A 31 7.66 -5.57 -16.36
N ALA A 32 8.88 -5.83 -16.85
CA ALA A 32 9.60 -7.07 -16.61
C ALA A 32 9.96 -7.28 -15.13
N ASN A 33 10.23 -6.20 -14.38
CA ASN A 33 10.51 -6.28 -12.95
C ASN A 33 9.22 -6.38 -12.12
N ALA A 34 8.21 -5.58 -12.44
CA ALA A 34 6.88 -5.65 -11.84
C ALA A 34 6.28 -7.06 -12.01
N ALA A 35 6.48 -7.70 -13.17
CA ALA A 35 6.09 -9.10 -13.42
C ALA A 35 6.64 -10.08 -12.37
N LYS A 36 7.89 -9.89 -11.95
CA LYS A 36 8.60 -10.75 -10.99
C LYS A 36 8.15 -10.56 -9.54
N ILE A 37 7.41 -9.50 -9.23
CA ILE A 37 6.97 -9.18 -7.87
C ILE A 37 5.50 -9.61 -7.76
N PRO A 38 5.19 -10.83 -7.27
CA PRO A 38 3.80 -11.26 -7.10
C PRO A 38 3.12 -10.58 -5.92
N LYS A 39 3.89 -10.18 -4.90
CA LYS A 39 3.40 -9.57 -3.67
C LYS A 39 4.40 -8.59 -3.06
N LEU A 40 3.88 -7.57 -2.39
CA LEU A 40 4.60 -6.75 -1.43
C LEU A 40 4.04 -7.00 -0.02
N ARG A 41 4.94 -6.94 0.95
CA ARG A 41 4.62 -7.01 2.37
C ARG A 41 5.28 -5.82 3.06
N ALA A 42 4.52 -5.14 3.90
CA ALA A 42 5.03 -4.12 4.81
C ALA A 42 4.46 -4.36 6.21
N ASN A 43 5.17 -3.82 7.21
CA ASN A 43 4.73 -3.83 8.59
C ASN A 43 4.52 -2.36 9.04
N PRO A 44 3.42 -1.71 8.62
CA PRO A 44 3.18 -0.32 8.99
C PRO A 44 2.73 -0.21 10.45
N GLN A 45 3.02 0.92 11.08
CA GLN A 45 2.27 1.37 12.23
C GLN A 45 0.92 1.90 11.75
N VAL A 46 -0.18 1.44 12.35
CA VAL A 46 -1.53 1.82 11.93
C VAL A 46 -2.30 2.37 13.12
N GLN A 47 -2.92 3.53 12.96
CA GLN A 47 -3.89 4.07 13.90
C GLN A 47 -5.30 3.89 13.34
N VAL A 48 -6.18 3.26 14.12
CA VAL A 48 -7.58 3.03 13.78
C VAL A 48 -8.45 3.86 14.70
N SER A 49 -9.31 4.69 14.11
CA SER A 49 -10.27 5.53 14.83
C SER A 49 -11.69 5.14 14.44
N LEU A 50 -12.47 4.61 15.38
CA LEU A 50 -13.86 4.22 15.19
C LEU A 50 -14.78 5.18 15.95
N LYS A 51 -15.62 5.92 15.24
CA LYS A 51 -16.67 6.74 15.84
C LYS A 51 -17.99 5.97 15.78
N ARG A 52 -18.58 5.64 16.93
CA ARG A 52 -19.94 5.11 16.96
C ARG A 52 -20.93 6.26 16.82
N THR A 53 -22.08 6.00 16.21
CA THR A 53 -23.19 6.96 16.06
C THR A 53 -23.83 7.33 17.40
N ASP A 54 -23.64 6.52 18.44
CA ASP A 54 -24.22 6.69 19.79
C ASP A 54 -23.22 7.17 20.86
N ASN A 55 -21.90 7.09 20.60
CA ASN A 55 -20.86 7.53 21.55
C ASN A 55 -20.21 8.84 21.12
N LEU A 56 -20.13 9.79 22.05
CA LEU A 56 -19.46 11.08 21.85
C LEU A 56 -17.94 10.98 21.66
N LEU A 57 -17.31 9.89 22.14
CA LEU A 57 -15.86 9.72 22.08
C LEU A 57 -15.46 8.65 21.05
N PRO A 58 -14.55 8.97 20.11
CA PRO A 58 -14.01 8.00 19.18
C PRO A 58 -13.13 6.98 19.93
N PHE A 59 -13.26 5.72 19.56
CA PHE A 59 -12.33 4.68 19.98
C PHE A 59 -11.10 4.74 19.08
N ASN A 60 -9.94 5.09 19.65
CA ASN A 60 -8.67 5.15 18.95
C ASN A 60 -7.79 3.99 19.41
N TYR A 61 -7.26 3.21 18.47
CA TYR A 61 -6.38 2.10 18.76
C TYR A 61 -5.18 2.13 17.81
N THR A 62 -3.97 1.99 18.35
CA THR A 62 -2.74 1.95 17.56
C THR A 62 -2.20 0.53 17.51
N PHE A 63 -1.91 0.04 16.30
CA PHE A 63 -1.31 -1.25 16.05
C PHE A 63 0.13 -1.05 15.57
N ASP A 64 1.09 -1.44 16.40
CA ASP A 64 2.52 -1.43 16.05
C ASP A 64 2.93 -2.67 15.24
N THR A 65 2.04 -3.65 15.12
CA THR A 65 2.29 -4.93 14.44
C THR A 65 1.27 -5.22 13.34
N ALA A 66 0.79 -4.18 12.65
CA ALA A 66 -0.04 -4.39 11.48
C ALA A 66 0.79 -5.03 10.34
N THR A 67 0.13 -5.85 9.55
CA THR A 67 0.68 -6.43 8.32
C THR A 67 -0.13 -5.89 7.15
N LEU A 68 0.54 -5.14 6.28
CA LEU A 68 0.02 -4.75 4.98
C LEU A 68 0.54 -5.71 3.93
N LEU A 69 -0.39 -6.29 3.19
CA LEU A 69 -0.12 -7.16 2.08
C LEU A 69 -0.76 -6.55 0.83
N LEU A 70 0.03 -6.40 -0.23
CA LEU A 70 -0.40 -5.96 -1.55
C LEU A 70 -0.04 -7.07 -2.53
N GLY A 71 -1.01 -7.58 -3.28
CA GLY A 71 -0.80 -8.74 -4.13
C GLY A 71 -1.40 -8.53 -5.50
N LYS A 72 -0.83 -9.20 -6.50
CA LYS A 72 -1.57 -9.46 -7.73
C LYS A 72 -2.74 -10.38 -7.43
N GLU A 73 -3.79 -10.23 -8.21
CA GLU A 73 -4.98 -11.06 -8.13
C GLU A 73 -4.63 -12.56 -8.14
N GLY A 74 -5.31 -13.34 -7.29
CA GLY A 74 -5.14 -14.79 -7.21
C GLY A 74 -3.85 -15.28 -6.53
N CYS A 75 -3.02 -14.40 -5.96
CA CYS A 75 -1.78 -14.83 -5.30
C CYS A 75 -2.04 -15.27 -3.84
N PRO A 76 -1.72 -16.50 -3.39
CA PRO A 76 -1.87 -16.88 -1.98
C PRO A 76 -0.97 -16.05 -1.04
N PRO A 77 -1.40 -15.71 0.20
CA PRO A 77 -2.61 -16.16 0.89
C PRO A 77 -3.87 -15.36 0.53
N PHE A 78 -3.80 -14.52 -0.50
CA PHE A 78 -4.80 -13.48 -0.70
C PHE A 78 -6.14 -13.96 -1.26
N GLY A 79 -6.33 -15.22 -1.66
CA GLY A 79 -7.58 -15.62 -2.32
C GLY A 79 -7.92 -14.65 -3.48
N PRO A 80 -9.17 -14.22 -3.65
CA PRO A 80 -9.55 -13.24 -4.68
C PRO A 80 -9.26 -11.79 -4.26
N TYR A 81 -8.56 -11.57 -3.15
CA TYR A 81 -8.21 -10.24 -2.67
C TYR A 81 -6.88 -9.80 -3.26
N ASN A 82 -6.73 -8.51 -3.51
CA ASN A 82 -5.50 -7.91 -4.03
C ASN A 82 -4.87 -6.90 -3.05
N PHE A 83 -5.61 -6.52 -2.02
CA PHE A 83 -5.17 -5.72 -0.89
C PHE A 83 -5.70 -6.34 0.40
N VAL A 84 -4.83 -6.48 1.40
CA VAL A 84 -5.20 -6.86 2.76
C VAL A 84 -4.33 -6.10 3.75
N LEU A 85 -4.96 -5.33 4.63
CA LEU A 85 -4.34 -4.78 5.84
C LEU A 85 -4.93 -5.49 7.05
N THR A 86 -4.08 -6.07 7.89
CA THR A 86 -4.51 -6.79 9.10
C THR A 86 -3.76 -6.25 10.31
N GLY A 87 -4.48 -5.86 11.35
CA GLY A 87 -3.91 -5.58 12.67
C GLY A 87 -4.03 -6.80 13.56
N LYS A 88 -2.95 -7.15 14.26
CA LYS A 88 -2.94 -8.25 15.21
C LYS A 88 -2.60 -7.77 16.61
N GLU A 89 -3.13 -8.46 17.60
CA GLU A 89 -2.79 -8.31 19.01
C GLU A 89 -2.73 -9.71 19.63
N ALA A 90 -1.68 -10.01 20.39
CA ALA A 90 -1.45 -11.34 20.99
C ALA A 90 -1.61 -12.51 19.99
N GLY A 91 -1.19 -12.31 18.74
CA GLY A 91 -1.28 -13.31 17.67
C GLY A 91 -2.66 -13.47 17.03
N ARG A 92 -3.68 -12.73 17.46
CA ARG A 92 -5.05 -12.76 16.91
C ARG A 92 -5.30 -11.57 16.00
N ASP A 93 -6.04 -11.76 14.91
CA ASP A 93 -6.48 -10.67 14.04
C ASP A 93 -7.55 -9.86 14.80
N ILE A 94 -7.29 -8.56 15.03
CA ILE A 94 -8.23 -7.62 15.68
C ILE A 94 -9.01 -6.83 14.64
N PHE A 95 -8.42 -6.56 13.49
CA PHE A 95 -9.13 -5.99 12.36
C PHE A 95 -8.55 -6.49 11.05
N ARG A 96 -9.38 -6.44 10.01
CA ARG A 96 -8.94 -6.59 8.62
C ARG A 96 -9.67 -5.58 7.74
N LEU A 97 -8.91 -4.93 6.88
CA LEU A 97 -9.40 -4.17 5.74
C LEU A 97 -8.93 -4.90 4.47
N GLY A 98 -9.81 -5.09 3.50
CA GLY A 98 -9.46 -5.77 2.26
C GLY A 98 -10.29 -5.32 1.06
N SER A 99 -9.78 -5.58 -0.14
CA SER A 99 -10.52 -5.38 -1.40
C SER A 99 -10.45 -6.61 -2.29
N ASN A 100 -11.50 -6.79 -3.08
CA ASN A 100 -11.61 -7.77 -4.15
C ASN A 100 -12.00 -7.03 -5.43
N VAL A 101 -11.09 -6.97 -6.40
CA VAL A 101 -11.31 -6.29 -7.68
C VAL A 101 -12.32 -7.04 -8.53
N GLU A 102 -12.22 -8.38 -8.61
CA GLU A 102 -13.14 -9.22 -9.37
C GLU A 102 -14.61 -8.99 -8.94
N GLN A 103 -14.83 -8.89 -7.63
CA GLN A 103 -16.16 -8.65 -7.06
C GLN A 103 -16.51 -7.16 -6.94
N ASN A 104 -15.64 -6.25 -7.38
CA ASN A 104 -15.77 -4.80 -7.21
C ASN A 104 -16.19 -4.42 -5.77
N ALA A 105 -15.52 -5.00 -4.77
CA ALA A 105 -15.91 -4.88 -3.36
C ALA A 105 -14.73 -4.52 -2.46
N TYR A 106 -15.01 -3.73 -1.42
CA TYR A 106 -14.13 -3.58 -0.26
C TYR A 106 -14.88 -4.02 1.00
N TYR A 107 -14.13 -4.45 2.00
CA TYR A 107 -14.67 -4.81 3.30
C TYR A 107 -13.74 -4.39 4.42
N MET A 108 -14.32 -4.12 5.57
CA MET A 108 -13.63 -3.90 6.83
C MET A 108 -14.33 -4.72 7.88
N TRP A 109 -13.60 -5.46 8.69
CA TRP A 109 -14.14 -6.01 9.94
C TRP A 109 -13.19 -5.72 11.09
N PHE A 110 -13.72 -5.63 12.29
CA PHE A 110 -12.95 -5.53 13.52
C PHE A 110 -13.63 -6.27 14.68
N GLN A 111 -12.82 -6.70 15.64
CA GLN A 111 -13.22 -7.30 16.90
C GLN A 111 -12.21 -6.90 17.98
N ALA A 112 -12.58 -5.94 18.82
CA ALA A 112 -11.76 -5.40 19.91
C ALA A 112 -12.55 -5.44 21.23
N GLY A 113 -12.22 -6.41 22.09
CA GLY A 113 -12.98 -6.65 23.32
C GLY A 113 -14.43 -7.07 23.03
N SER A 114 -15.39 -6.32 23.60
CA SER A 114 -16.83 -6.51 23.34
C SER A 114 -17.34 -5.77 22.11
N ASN A 115 -16.50 -4.97 21.44
CA ASN A 115 -16.88 -4.24 20.23
C ASN A 115 -16.52 -5.04 18.99
N ALA A 116 -17.48 -5.21 18.09
CA ALA A 116 -17.25 -5.82 16.79
C ALA A 116 -18.10 -5.11 15.73
N GLY A 117 -17.65 -5.20 14.48
CA GLY A 117 -18.41 -4.70 13.35
C GLY A 117 -17.83 -5.16 12.03
N LEU A 118 -18.69 -5.12 11.02
CA LEU A 118 -18.40 -5.51 9.65
C LEU A 118 -19.04 -4.50 8.71
N TRP A 119 -18.25 -3.99 7.79
CA TRP A 119 -18.69 -3.14 6.69
C TRP A 119 -18.26 -3.74 5.37
N ARG A 120 -19.13 -3.59 4.38
CA ARG A 120 -18.88 -3.97 2.99
C ARG A 120 -19.42 -2.88 2.09
N GLY A 121 -18.69 -2.54 1.05
CA GLY A 121 -19.11 -1.58 0.05
C GLY A 121 -18.59 -1.91 -1.34
N ARG A 122 -18.98 -1.09 -2.32
CA ARG A 122 -18.49 -1.20 -3.70
C ARG A 122 -17.13 -0.53 -3.81
N LEU A 123 -16.15 -1.20 -4.40
CA LEU A 123 -14.80 -0.67 -4.57
C LEU A 123 -14.80 0.62 -5.38
N SER A 124 -15.66 0.72 -6.40
CA SER A 124 -15.86 1.95 -7.20
C SER A 124 -16.35 3.17 -6.40
N LEU A 125 -16.79 3.00 -5.15
CA LEU A 125 -17.22 4.08 -4.26
C LEU A 125 -16.20 4.36 -3.15
N ALA A 126 -15.06 3.65 -3.12
CA ALA A 126 -13.99 3.93 -2.19
C ALA A 126 -13.42 5.33 -2.48
N GLY A 127 -13.43 6.22 -1.47
CA GLY A 127 -12.95 7.60 -1.59
C GLY A 127 -13.88 8.57 -2.32
N ALA A 128 -15.12 8.18 -2.66
CA ALA A 128 -16.11 9.11 -3.22
C ALA A 128 -16.43 10.25 -2.22
N PRO A 129 -16.81 11.45 -2.68
CA PRO A 129 -17.22 12.55 -1.80
C PRO A 129 -18.28 12.11 -0.78
N GLY A 130 -17.99 12.27 0.52
CA GLY A 130 -18.84 11.79 1.63
C GLY A 130 -18.52 10.37 2.13
N VAL A 131 -17.61 9.65 1.48
CA VAL A 131 -17.07 8.35 1.90
C VAL A 131 -15.61 8.54 2.31
N THR A 132 -15.35 8.57 3.62
CA THR A 132 -14.02 8.86 4.16
C THR A 132 -13.11 7.62 4.13
N ILE A 133 -12.63 7.25 2.94
CA ILE A 133 -11.43 6.43 2.77
C ILE A 133 -10.54 7.18 1.78
N PRO A 134 -9.54 7.94 2.25
CA PRO A 134 -8.82 8.93 1.43
C PRO A 134 -7.88 8.33 0.37
N LEU A 135 -7.83 7.01 0.23
CA LEU A 135 -6.95 6.34 -0.72
C LEU A 135 -7.62 5.05 -1.22
N ASP A 136 -7.78 4.93 -2.54
CA ASP A 136 -8.09 3.64 -3.16
C ASP A 136 -6.86 2.73 -2.98
N PRO A 137 -6.98 1.59 -2.29
CA PRO A 137 -5.85 0.68 -2.11
C PRO A 137 -5.18 0.26 -3.43
N ASN A 138 -5.90 0.27 -4.55
CA ASN A 138 -5.32 0.00 -5.87
C ASN A 138 -4.43 1.15 -6.36
N GLN A 139 -4.72 2.41 -6.00
CA GLN A 139 -3.82 3.54 -6.26
C GLN A 139 -2.51 3.37 -5.48
N LEU A 140 -2.54 2.78 -4.28
CA LEU A 140 -1.33 2.46 -3.53
C LEU A 140 -0.53 1.33 -4.20
N VAL A 141 -1.19 0.29 -4.71
CA VAL A 141 -0.53 -0.78 -5.50
C VAL A 141 0.13 -0.20 -6.76
N ALA A 142 -0.56 0.72 -7.44
CA ALA A 142 -0.04 1.41 -8.61
C ALA A 142 1.17 2.29 -8.29
N ALA A 143 1.09 3.09 -7.23
CA ALA A 143 2.19 3.95 -6.77
C ALA A 143 3.43 3.15 -6.33
N LEU A 144 3.24 1.93 -5.82
CA LEU A 144 4.33 1.05 -5.37
C LEU A 144 4.95 0.19 -6.50
N ALA A 145 4.70 0.56 -7.76
CA ALA A 145 5.34 -0.05 -8.94
C ALA A 145 5.10 -1.56 -9.10
N VAL A 146 4.01 -2.09 -8.53
CA VAL A 146 3.63 -3.51 -8.68
C VAL A 146 2.80 -3.73 -9.95
N THR A 147 2.15 -2.69 -10.44
CA THR A 147 1.38 -2.73 -11.69
C THR A 147 2.26 -2.43 -12.90
N PRO A 148 2.00 -3.10 -14.04
CA PRO A 148 2.62 -2.72 -15.29
C PRO A 148 2.19 -1.29 -15.68
N LEU A 149 3.14 -0.53 -16.23
CA LEU A 149 2.86 0.72 -16.92
C LEU A 149 2.20 0.43 -18.28
N PRO A 150 1.30 1.29 -18.76
CA PRO A 150 0.74 1.15 -20.10
C PRO A 150 1.87 1.26 -21.14
N SER A 151 1.73 0.51 -22.23
CA SER A 151 2.69 0.57 -23.35
C SER A 151 2.62 1.87 -24.13
N ASP A 152 1.55 2.64 -23.97
CA ASP A 152 1.35 3.97 -24.53
C ASP A 152 1.05 4.95 -23.37
N LEU A 153 1.91 5.96 -23.21
CA LEU A 153 1.76 6.96 -22.15
C LEU A 153 0.80 8.10 -22.53
N THR A 154 0.30 8.15 -23.78
CA THR A 154 -0.64 9.19 -24.22
C THR A 154 -2.08 8.94 -23.78
N SER A 155 -2.36 7.75 -23.24
CA SER A 155 -3.68 7.35 -22.74
C SER A 155 -3.86 7.54 -21.22
N LEU A 156 -2.93 8.24 -20.55
CA LEU A 156 -2.97 8.55 -19.12
C LEU A 156 -3.69 9.88 -18.84
#